data_AF-A0A5C3KM01-F1
#
_entry.id   AF-A0A5C3KM01-F1
#
_cell.length_a   1.000
_cell.length_b   1.000
_cell.length_c   1.000
_cell.angle_alpha   90.00
_cell.angle_beta   90.00
_cell.angle_gamma   90.00
#
_symmetry.space_group_name_H-M   'P 1'
#
loop_
_entity.id
_entity.type
_entity.pdbx_description
1 polymer ?
#
loop_
_entity_poly.entity_id
_entity_poly.type
_entity_poly.pdbx_seq_one_letter_code
_entity_poly.pdbx_strand_id
1 'polypeptide(L)'
;MSDAPGLTTSMNSPIKCNTSFYWEPIFFKVGDELFCVPRNEFTRSSEVFADMFTLPSVGIIEGQDREHPMLLEGYKKSDFEALLRILYPPHESIVSPAFTLEMDKEAWIGVLRLSSIWNMKTIRDYAIERLTKEVNALTPAAKIVLARTHKVKRWFDQGFQELISGKPPPLEELSESLGLTSAAQVLTIRDHNRYGPPCPVSGVLFCIDSVKCGYCKTNKPYLPDGRRCTSCHSHLGPDSMLYATVAGEETWYSPNDRKILYTDVRCGSCHKNPFTDLTFQCPNCHDVSEGGVDHTMRMTSVDGKQFQPTVKSMIDVYFGEEMKEYQLLE
;
A
#
# COMPACT_ATOMS: atom_id res chain seq x y z
N MET A 1 -69.35 55.58 37.15
CA MET A 1 -68.30 54.75 37.74
C MET A 1 -67.86 53.78 36.67
N SER A 2 -66.66 54.01 36.18
CA SER A 2 -65.92 53.22 35.21
C SER A 2 -65.67 51.82 35.75
N ASP A 3 -65.72 50.81 34.89
CA ASP A 3 -64.68 49.77 34.78
C ASP A 3 -65.14 48.68 33.80
N ALA A 4 -64.46 48.60 32.66
CA ALA A 4 -64.35 47.38 31.86
C ALA A 4 -62.87 47.25 31.47
N PRO A 5 -62.16 46.21 31.94
CA PRO A 5 -60.73 46.07 31.73
C PRO A 5 -60.42 45.57 30.31
N GLY A 6 -59.27 46.03 29.84
CA GLY A 6 -58.77 45.87 28.49
C GLY A 6 -58.60 44.44 28.01
N LEU A 7 -58.72 44.32 26.69
CA LEU A 7 -58.29 43.21 25.86
C LEU A 7 -56.81 42.92 26.17
N THR A 8 -56.53 41.81 26.86
CA THR A 8 -55.18 41.26 26.96
C THR A 8 -54.87 40.50 25.67
N THR A 9 -54.06 41.16 24.84
CA THR A 9 -53.38 40.59 23.67
C THR A 9 -52.62 39.33 24.08
N SER A 10 -53.11 38.15 23.67
CA SER A 10 -52.38 36.90 23.78
C SER A 10 -51.14 36.96 22.88
N MET A 11 -49.96 37.13 23.48
CA MET A 11 -48.69 37.03 22.79
C MET A 11 -48.48 35.57 22.36
N ASN A 12 -48.63 35.28 21.07
CA ASN A 12 -48.19 34.02 20.48
C ASN A 12 -46.68 33.89 20.64
N SER A 13 -46.25 33.09 21.64
CA SER A 13 -44.85 32.72 21.76
C SER A 13 -44.45 31.85 20.55
N PRO A 14 -43.22 32.01 19.99
CA PRO A 14 -42.76 31.21 18.87
C PRO A 14 -42.81 29.71 19.22
N ILE A 15 -43.37 28.91 18.31
CA ILE A 15 -43.37 27.45 18.45
C ILE A 15 -41.90 26.98 18.41
N LYS A 16 -41.42 26.48 19.55
CA LYS A 16 -40.07 25.93 19.66
C LYS A 16 -40.07 24.48 19.19
N CYS A 17 -39.29 24.17 18.16
CA CYS A 17 -39.09 22.80 17.71
C CYS A 17 -38.33 21.98 18.76
N ASN A 18 -38.71 20.71 18.92
CA ASN A 18 -38.04 19.81 19.84
C ASN A 18 -36.66 19.42 19.28
N THR A 19 -35.60 19.55 20.07
CA THR A 19 -34.22 19.29 19.62
C THR A 19 -33.92 17.80 19.38
N SER A 20 -34.71 16.88 19.94
CA SER A 20 -34.53 15.43 19.82
C SER A 20 -35.38 14.81 18.70
N PHE A 21 -36.56 15.39 18.43
CA PHE A 21 -37.59 14.81 17.54
C PHE A 21 -38.11 15.78 16.47
N TYR A 22 -37.30 16.76 16.09
CA TYR A 22 -37.53 17.58 14.90
C TYR A 22 -36.41 17.32 13.91
N TRP A 23 -36.73 16.60 12.83
CA TRP A 23 -35.77 16.17 11.84
C TRP A 23 -35.99 16.92 10.53
N GLU A 24 -34.91 17.48 10.00
CA GLU A 24 -34.91 18.09 8.69
C GLU A 24 -34.85 16.97 7.63
N PRO A 25 -35.80 16.88 6.70
CA PRO A 25 -35.75 15.90 5.63
C PRO A 25 -34.70 16.30 4.58
N ILE A 26 -34.12 15.29 3.93
CA ILE A 26 -33.37 15.44 2.69
C ILE A 26 -33.94 14.50 1.63
N PHE A 27 -34.02 15.01 0.41
CA PHE A 27 -34.55 14.29 -0.75
C PHE A 27 -33.40 13.87 -1.67
N PHE A 28 -33.29 12.56 -1.96
CA PHE A 28 -32.32 12.02 -2.90
C PHE A 28 -33.04 11.36 -4.07
N LYS A 29 -32.53 11.57 -5.29
CA LYS A 29 -33.00 10.85 -6.47
C LYS A 29 -31.93 9.90 -6.96
N VAL A 30 -32.24 8.59 -6.98
CA VAL A 30 -31.34 7.53 -7.46
C VAL A 30 -32.04 6.76 -8.57
N GLY A 31 -31.57 6.92 -9.80
CA GLY A 31 -32.30 6.46 -10.98
C GLY A 31 -33.69 7.13 -11.07
N ASP A 32 -34.74 6.32 -11.16
CA ASP A 32 -36.15 6.72 -11.22
C ASP A 32 -36.85 6.77 -9.85
N GLU A 33 -36.13 6.59 -8.74
CA GLU A 33 -36.71 6.60 -7.39
C GLU A 33 -36.30 7.81 -6.56
N LEU A 34 -37.23 8.26 -5.71
CA LEU A 34 -37.05 9.37 -4.78
C LEU A 34 -37.06 8.84 -3.34
N PHE A 35 -36.01 9.15 -2.59
CA PHE A 35 -35.84 8.79 -1.19
C PHE A 35 -35.96 10.04 -0.32
N CYS A 36 -36.70 9.95 0.77
CA CYS A 36 -36.87 11.02 1.75
C CYS A 36 -36.44 10.49 3.13
N VAL A 37 -35.37 11.05 3.68
CA VAL A 37 -34.75 10.56 4.92
C VAL A 37 -34.30 11.72 5.83
N PRO A 38 -34.14 11.50 7.14
CA PRO A 38 -33.63 12.53 8.05
C PRO A 38 -32.18 12.93 7.73
N ARG A 39 -31.89 14.22 7.53
CA ARG A 39 -30.55 14.74 7.22
C ARG A 39 -29.48 14.36 8.25
N ASN A 40 -29.88 14.24 9.51
CA ASN A 40 -28.96 14.16 10.66
C ASN A 40 -27.94 13.01 10.56
N GLU A 41 -28.34 11.81 10.14
CA GLU A 41 -27.42 10.67 10.08
C GLU A 41 -26.39 10.80 8.94
N PHE A 42 -26.73 11.47 7.83
CA PHE A 42 -25.77 11.80 6.80
C PHE A 42 -24.74 12.81 7.31
N THR A 43 -25.18 13.90 7.94
CA THR A 43 -24.30 14.91 8.56
C THR A 43 -23.40 14.29 9.63
N ARG A 44 -23.94 13.41 10.47
CA ARG A 44 -23.20 12.79 11.57
C ARG A 44 -22.17 11.78 11.07
N SER A 45 -22.52 11.03 10.02
CA SER A 45 -21.69 9.92 9.55
C SER A 45 -20.72 10.31 8.45
N SER A 46 -20.87 11.47 7.80
CA SER A 46 -20.07 11.89 6.66
C SER A 46 -19.67 13.36 6.76
N GLU A 47 -18.36 13.61 6.74
CA GLU A 47 -17.80 14.96 6.63
C GLU A 47 -18.19 15.62 5.30
N VAL A 48 -18.25 14.85 4.21
CA VAL A 48 -18.66 15.35 2.89
C VAL A 48 -20.06 15.95 2.96
N PHE A 49 -21.01 15.23 3.58
CA PHE A 49 -22.36 15.74 3.75
C PHE A 49 -22.40 16.89 4.75
N ALA A 50 -21.70 16.80 5.88
CA ALA A 50 -21.64 17.87 6.86
C ALA A 50 -21.14 19.20 6.24
N ASP A 51 -20.04 19.16 5.50
CA ASP A 51 -19.46 20.33 4.85
C ASP A 51 -20.40 20.89 3.80
N MET A 52 -20.89 20.04 2.89
CA MET A 52 -21.84 20.44 1.84
C MET A 52 -23.06 21.18 2.40
N PHE A 53 -23.55 20.74 3.55
CA PHE A 53 -24.68 21.31 4.24
C PHE A 53 -24.44 22.64 4.94
N THR A 54 -23.17 23.00 5.17
CA THR A 54 -22.78 24.29 5.76
C THR A 54 -22.46 25.36 4.72
N LEU A 55 -22.24 24.97 3.46
CA LEU A 55 -21.91 25.90 2.40
C LEU A 55 -23.09 26.85 2.11
N PRO A 56 -22.85 28.17 1.98
CA PRO A 56 -23.89 29.11 1.62
C PRO A 56 -24.39 28.84 0.20
N SER A 57 -25.62 28.38 0.09
CA SER A 57 -26.28 28.13 -1.20
C SER A 57 -26.95 29.40 -1.72
N VAL A 58 -26.59 29.80 -2.95
CA VAL A 58 -27.20 30.93 -3.66
C VAL A 58 -28.21 30.38 -4.67
N GLY A 59 -29.50 30.44 -4.36
CA GLY A 59 -30.58 29.94 -5.24
C GLY A 59 -31.27 28.67 -4.72
N ILE A 60 -31.59 27.76 -5.64
CA ILE A 60 -32.24 26.47 -5.34
C ILE A 60 -31.25 25.58 -4.57
N ILE A 61 -31.68 25.05 -3.43
CA ILE A 61 -30.86 24.17 -2.58
C ILE A 61 -31.14 22.71 -2.97
N GLU A 62 -30.11 21.99 -3.40
CA GLU A 62 -30.25 20.57 -3.73
C GLU A 62 -30.62 19.74 -2.49
N GLY A 63 -31.59 18.84 -2.66
CA GLY A 63 -32.10 17.96 -1.63
C GLY A 63 -33.11 18.61 -0.68
N GLN A 64 -33.53 19.85 -0.92
CA GLN A 64 -34.45 20.58 -0.04
C GLN A 64 -35.89 20.09 -0.12
N ASP A 65 -36.36 19.73 -1.31
CA ASP A 65 -37.73 19.29 -1.56
C ASP A 65 -37.80 18.24 -2.69
N ARG A 66 -39.03 17.84 -3.05
CA ARG A 66 -39.28 16.78 -4.04
C ARG A 66 -38.99 17.24 -5.46
N GLU A 67 -39.12 18.54 -5.71
CA GLU A 67 -38.91 19.20 -7.00
C GLU A 67 -37.41 19.46 -7.24
N HIS A 68 -36.64 19.59 -6.17
CA HIS A 68 -35.19 19.85 -6.17
C HIS A 68 -34.41 18.78 -5.36
N PRO A 69 -34.50 17.49 -5.71
CA PRO A 69 -33.79 16.45 -4.99
C PRO A 69 -32.29 16.47 -5.30
N MET A 70 -31.49 15.93 -4.40
CA MET A 70 -30.08 15.68 -4.63
C MET A 70 -29.93 14.52 -5.62
N LEU A 71 -29.40 14.82 -6.80
CA LEU A 71 -29.28 13.85 -7.89
C LEU A 71 -28.04 12.97 -7.69
N LEU A 72 -28.24 11.68 -7.47
CA LEU A 72 -27.16 10.70 -7.35
C LEU A 72 -27.02 9.92 -8.67
N GLU A 73 -26.55 10.60 -9.71
CA GLU A 73 -26.30 9.98 -11.01
C GLU A 73 -25.15 8.96 -10.97
N GLY A 74 -25.32 7.82 -11.64
CA GLY A 74 -24.32 6.75 -11.69
C GLY A 74 -24.29 5.82 -10.46
N TYR A 75 -25.06 6.12 -9.40
CA TYR A 75 -25.18 5.26 -8.24
C TYR A 75 -26.29 4.22 -8.42
N LYS A 76 -26.07 3.00 -7.89
CA LYS A 76 -27.07 1.94 -7.90
C LYS A 76 -28.07 2.14 -6.77
N LYS A 77 -29.36 2.01 -7.08
CA LYS A 77 -30.45 2.06 -6.09
C LYS A 77 -30.26 1.06 -4.96
N SER A 78 -29.91 -0.19 -5.30
CA SER A 78 -29.66 -1.27 -4.33
C SER A 78 -28.56 -0.92 -3.33
N ASP A 79 -27.49 -0.27 -3.79
CA ASP A 79 -26.37 0.12 -2.95
C ASP A 79 -26.81 1.24 -1.99
N PHE A 80 -27.64 2.18 -2.49
CA PHE A 80 -28.17 3.26 -1.67
C PHE A 80 -29.15 2.76 -0.60
N GLU A 81 -30.10 1.90 -0.98
CA GLU A 81 -31.00 1.24 -0.02
C GLU A 81 -30.22 0.47 1.05
N ALA A 82 -29.17 -0.26 0.65
CA ALA A 82 -28.31 -1.00 1.56
C ALA A 82 -27.65 -0.06 2.59
N LEU A 83 -27.16 1.10 2.18
CA LEU A 83 -26.63 2.11 3.10
C LEU A 83 -27.72 2.67 4.02
N LEU A 84 -28.91 2.98 3.49
CA LEU A 84 -30.02 3.51 4.28
C LEU A 84 -30.47 2.52 5.38
N ARG A 85 -30.40 1.21 5.13
CA ARG A 85 -30.68 0.19 6.17
C ARG A 85 -29.69 0.24 7.34
N ILE A 86 -28.48 0.76 7.13
CA ILE A 86 -27.49 0.98 8.19
C ILE A 86 -27.73 2.31 8.91
N LEU A 87 -28.04 3.38 8.16
CA LEU A 87 -28.29 4.72 8.74
C LEU A 87 -29.62 4.77 9.52
N TYR A 88 -30.63 4.06 9.05
CA TYR A 88 -31.97 4.03 9.63
C TYR A 88 -32.41 2.57 9.81
N PRO A 89 -31.81 1.87 10.78
CA PRO A 89 -32.13 0.47 11.00
C PRO A 89 -33.58 0.33 11.50
N PRO A 90 -34.24 -0.79 11.14
CA PRO A 90 -35.60 -1.06 11.60
C PRO A 90 -35.62 -1.20 13.13
N HIS A 91 -36.72 -0.79 13.78
CA HIS A 91 -36.79 -0.75 15.24
C HIS A 91 -36.52 -2.11 15.90
N GLU A 92 -36.82 -3.20 15.20
CA GLU A 92 -36.55 -4.59 15.58
C GLU A 92 -35.08 -4.83 15.89
N SER A 93 -34.15 -4.13 15.22
CA SER A 93 -32.71 -4.25 15.49
C SER A 93 -32.29 -3.73 16.85
N ILE A 94 -33.16 -2.95 17.51
CA ILE A 94 -32.92 -2.36 18.83
C ILE A 94 -33.68 -3.17 19.88
N VAL A 95 -34.93 -3.52 19.61
CA VAL A 95 -35.83 -4.12 20.61
C VAL A 95 -35.78 -5.65 20.66
N SER A 96 -35.28 -6.30 19.60
CA SER A 96 -35.19 -7.76 19.52
C SER A 96 -33.73 -8.21 19.46
N PRO A 97 -33.19 -8.81 20.54
CA PRO A 97 -31.83 -9.35 20.54
C PRO A 97 -31.59 -10.46 19.51
N ALA A 98 -32.67 -11.10 19.04
CA ALA A 98 -32.62 -12.13 18.02
C ALA A 98 -32.66 -11.57 16.59
N PHE A 99 -32.99 -10.29 16.42
CA PHE A 99 -32.99 -9.67 15.10
C PHE A 99 -31.56 -9.33 14.69
N THR A 100 -31.14 -9.87 13.56
CA THR A 100 -29.90 -9.49 12.90
C THR A 100 -30.24 -8.86 11.56
N LEU A 101 -29.65 -7.71 11.26
CA LEU A 101 -29.78 -7.10 9.95
C LEU A 101 -29.06 -7.99 8.93
N GLU A 102 -29.80 -8.87 8.28
CA GLU A 102 -29.31 -9.74 7.23
C GLU A 102 -29.29 -8.98 5.90
N MET A 103 -28.09 -8.90 5.33
CA MET A 103 -27.83 -8.32 4.02
C MET A 103 -26.89 -9.28 3.30
N ASP A 104 -27.13 -9.49 2.01
CA ASP A 104 -26.25 -10.31 1.18
C ASP A 104 -24.91 -9.59 0.94
N LYS A 105 -23.98 -10.34 0.35
CA LYS A 105 -22.62 -9.87 0.05
C LYS A 105 -22.65 -8.64 -0.85
N GLU A 106 -23.47 -8.66 -1.89
CA GLU A 106 -23.59 -7.59 -2.87
C GLU A 106 -24.08 -6.29 -2.22
N ALA A 107 -25.03 -6.37 -1.29
CA ALA A 107 -25.50 -5.24 -0.51
C ALA A 107 -24.39 -4.68 0.40
N TRP A 108 -23.62 -5.52 1.09
CA TRP A 108 -22.46 -5.06 1.88
C TRP A 108 -21.36 -4.43 1.01
N ILE A 109 -21.13 -4.94 -0.20
CA ILE A 109 -20.23 -4.32 -1.18
C ILE A 109 -20.76 -2.93 -1.58
N GLY A 110 -22.08 -2.79 -1.74
CA GLY A 110 -22.74 -1.50 -1.97
C GLY A 110 -22.51 -0.52 -0.83
N VAL A 111 -22.73 -0.94 0.42
CA VAL A 111 -22.45 -0.15 1.64
C VAL A 111 -20.99 0.27 1.67
N LEU A 112 -20.06 -0.66 1.47
CA LEU A 112 -18.62 -0.38 1.44
C LEU A 112 -18.30 0.68 0.38
N ARG A 113 -18.85 0.56 -0.83
CA ARG A 113 -18.58 1.52 -1.91
C ARG A 113 -19.08 2.92 -1.56
N LEU A 114 -20.34 3.06 -1.15
CA LEU A 114 -20.91 4.38 -0.85
C LEU A 114 -20.28 5.02 0.38
N SER A 115 -20.07 4.25 1.44
CA SER A 115 -19.38 4.75 2.64
C SER A 115 -17.95 5.20 2.35
N SER A 116 -17.27 4.62 1.35
CA SER A 116 -15.95 5.08 0.92
C SER A 116 -16.03 6.41 0.17
N ILE A 117 -16.96 6.52 -0.79
CA ILE A 117 -17.13 7.71 -1.63
C ILE A 117 -17.55 8.91 -0.77
N TRP A 118 -18.41 8.68 0.22
CA TRP A 118 -18.94 9.73 1.09
C TRP A 118 -18.19 9.86 2.40
N ASN A 119 -16.97 9.29 2.51
CA ASN A 119 -16.11 9.39 3.69
C ASN A 119 -16.84 9.04 5.02
N MET A 120 -17.64 7.98 5.02
CA MET A 120 -18.36 7.48 6.19
C MET A 120 -17.54 6.42 6.92
N LYS A 121 -16.46 6.86 7.58
CA LYS A 121 -15.44 5.98 8.18
C LYS A 121 -16.00 4.83 9.02
N THR A 122 -16.83 5.13 10.02
CA THR A 122 -17.41 4.10 10.91
C THR A 122 -18.26 3.07 10.16
N ILE A 123 -19.00 3.50 9.14
CA ILE A 123 -19.85 2.61 8.33
C ILE A 123 -19.00 1.76 7.40
N ARG A 124 -17.95 2.35 6.82
CA ARG A 124 -16.96 1.66 6.00
C ARG A 124 -16.28 0.55 6.79
N ASP A 125 -15.78 0.84 7.99
CA ASP A 125 -15.13 -0.15 8.86
C ASP A 125 -16.07 -1.30 9.20
N TYR A 126 -17.33 -0.98 9.50
CA TYR A 126 -18.35 -1.99 9.78
C TYR A 126 -18.65 -2.88 8.57
N ALA A 127 -18.74 -2.31 7.36
CA ALA A 127 -18.90 -3.08 6.13
C ALA A 127 -17.69 -3.99 5.85
N ILE A 128 -16.47 -3.49 6.10
CA ILE A 128 -15.23 -4.29 5.98
C ILE A 128 -15.27 -5.47 6.95
N GLU A 129 -15.67 -5.27 8.20
CA GLU A 129 -15.77 -6.34 9.20
C GLU A 129 -16.75 -7.44 8.76
N ARG A 130 -17.92 -7.03 8.26
CA ARG A 130 -18.97 -7.95 7.78
C ARG A 130 -18.49 -8.77 6.58
N LEU A 131 -17.81 -8.14 5.63
CA LEU A 131 -17.27 -8.80 4.44
C LEU A 131 -16.04 -9.67 4.74
N THR A 132 -15.25 -9.35 5.77
CA THR A 132 -13.97 -10.03 6.05
C THR A 132 -14.14 -11.54 6.23
N LYS A 133 -15.25 -12.01 6.80
CA LYS A 133 -15.51 -13.45 6.96
C LYS A 133 -15.56 -14.18 5.61
N GLU A 134 -16.24 -13.60 4.63
CA GLU A 134 -16.33 -14.16 3.29
C GLU A 134 -15.02 -14.00 2.52
N VAL A 135 -14.36 -12.84 2.68
CA VAL A 135 -13.06 -12.57 2.06
C VAL A 135 -12.02 -13.59 2.50
N ASN A 136 -12.02 -14.00 3.77
CA ASN A 136 -11.10 -15.01 4.29
C ASN A 136 -11.22 -16.36 3.55
N ALA A 137 -12.39 -16.69 3.00
CA ALA A 137 -12.63 -17.92 2.23
C ALA A 137 -12.19 -17.83 0.76
N LEU A 138 -11.84 -16.65 0.27
CA LEU A 138 -11.38 -16.45 -1.11
C LEU A 138 -9.94 -16.91 -1.30
N THR A 139 -9.54 -17.10 -2.56
CA THR A 139 -8.14 -17.34 -2.91
C THR A 139 -7.29 -16.12 -2.55
N PRO A 140 -5.99 -16.31 -2.24
CA PRO A 140 -5.10 -15.20 -1.90
C PRO A 140 -5.04 -14.10 -2.97
N ALA A 141 -5.07 -14.48 -4.25
CA ALA A 141 -5.09 -13.53 -5.37
C ALA A 141 -6.41 -12.73 -5.41
N ALA A 142 -7.56 -13.41 -5.22
CA ALA A 142 -8.86 -12.73 -5.17
C ALA A 142 -8.98 -11.75 -4.00
N LYS A 143 -8.38 -12.07 -2.84
CA LYS A 143 -8.27 -11.13 -1.70
C LYS A 143 -7.55 -9.84 -2.09
N ILE A 144 -6.42 -9.95 -2.79
CA ILE A 144 -5.64 -8.79 -3.25
C ILE A 144 -6.42 -7.96 -4.28
N VAL A 145 -7.10 -8.61 -5.23
CA VAL A 145 -7.93 -7.90 -6.22
C VAL A 145 -9.06 -7.12 -5.54
N LEU A 146 -9.73 -7.74 -4.57
CA LEU A 146 -10.79 -7.08 -3.82
C LEU A 146 -10.25 -5.93 -2.95
N ALA A 147 -9.09 -6.14 -2.32
CA ALA A 147 -8.38 -5.13 -1.55
C ALA A 147 -8.04 -3.91 -2.40
N ARG A 148 -7.54 -4.11 -3.63
CA ARG A 148 -7.28 -3.05 -4.61
C ARG A 148 -8.54 -2.30 -5.00
N THR A 149 -9.60 -3.04 -5.31
CA THR A 149 -10.89 -2.50 -5.75
C THR A 149 -11.53 -1.60 -4.69
N HIS A 150 -11.44 -1.99 -3.42
CA HIS A 150 -12.08 -1.28 -2.31
C HIS A 150 -11.09 -0.51 -1.42
N LYS A 151 -9.81 -0.49 -1.79
CA LYS A 151 -8.70 0.13 -1.07
C LYS A 151 -8.65 -0.27 0.41
N VAL A 152 -8.73 -1.57 0.69
CA VAL A 152 -8.74 -2.13 2.07
C VAL A 152 -7.40 -2.81 2.35
N LYS A 153 -6.57 -2.20 3.19
CA LYS A 153 -5.19 -2.67 3.42
C LYS A 153 -5.17 -4.03 4.07
N ARG A 154 -6.04 -4.27 5.04
CA ARG A 154 -6.10 -5.54 5.77
C ARG A 154 -6.27 -6.75 4.83
N TRP A 155 -7.12 -6.63 3.81
CA TRP A 155 -7.35 -7.71 2.84
C TRP A 155 -6.14 -7.94 1.93
N PHE A 156 -5.45 -6.85 1.56
CA PHE A 156 -4.20 -6.92 0.81
C PHE A 156 -3.15 -7.67 1.62
N ASP A 157 -2.89 -7.25 2.86
CA ASP A 157 -1.91 -7.87 3.75
C ASP A 157 -2.19 -9.37 3.93
N GLN A 158 -3.45 -9.75 4.15
CA GLN A 158 -3.85 -11.15 4.31
C GLN A 158 -3.58 -11.98 3.05
N GLY A 159 -4.09 -11.55 1.89
CA GLY A 159 -3.86 -12.26 0.64
C GLY A 159 -2.37 -12.33 0.28
N PHE A 160 -1.63 -11.26 0.54
CA PHE A 160 -0.20 -11.21 0.29
C PHE A 160 0.59 -12.17 1.20
N GLN A 161 0.31 -12.16 2.51
CA GLN A 161 0.94 -13.06 3.48
C GLN A 161 0.69 -14.54 3.15
N GLU A 162 -0.52 -14.86 2.71
CA GLU A 162 -0.87 -16.21 2.25
C GLU A 162 -0.10 -16.62 0.99
N LEU A 163 0.09 -15.71 0.02
CA LEU A 163 0.90 -15.98 -1.17
C LEU A 163 2.37 -16.22 -0.85
N ILE A 164 2.98 -15.42 0.03
CA ILE A 164 4.41 -15.56 0.36
C ILE A 164 4.70 -16.78 1.23
N SER A 165 3.77 -17.16 2.10
CA SER A 165 3.93 -18.31 3.01
C SER A 165 3.53 -19.62 2.33
N GLY A 166 2.48 -19.59 1.50
CA GLY A 166 1.85 -20.75 0.87
C GLY A 166 2.49 -21.21 -0.45
N LYS A 167 1.93 -22.27 -1.02
CA LYS A 167 2.20 -22.70 -2.40
C LYS A 167 1.36 -21.82 -3.33
N PRO A 168 1.97 -20.98 -4.18
CA PRO A 168 1.24 -20.09 -5.05
C PRO A 168 0.58 -20.89 -6.16
N PRO A 169 -0.50 -20.35 -6.74
CA PRO A 169 -1.03 -20.87 -7.99
C PRO A 169 0.03 -20.76 -9.12
N PRO A 170 -0.18 -21.43 -10.26
CA PRO A 170 0.63 -21.26 -11.45
C PRO A 170 0.79 -19.77 -11.82
N LEU A 171 1.92 -19.43 -12.45
CA LEU A 171 2.22 -18.03 -12.83
C LEU A 171 1.11 -17.46 -13.71
N GLU A 172 0.55 -18.27 -14.59
CA GLU A 172 -0.54 -17.93 -15.50
C GLU A 172 -1.75 -17.41 -14.71
N GLU A 173 -2.26 -18.21 -13.77
CA GLU A 173 -3.41 -17.86 -12.91
C GLU A 173 -3.13 -16.62 -12.05
N LEU A 174 -1.90 -16.51 -11.51
CA LEU A 174 -1.50 -15.36 -10.71
C LEU A 174 -1.43 -14.08 -11.56
N SER A 175 -0.92 -14.19 -12.79
CA SER A 175 -0.77 -13.09 -13.73
C SER A 175 -2.11 -12.61 -14.31
N GLU A 176 -3.06 -13.53 -14.49
CA GLU A 176 -4.44 -13.20 -14.89
C GLU A 176 -5.14 -12.37 -13.80
N SER A 177 -4.90 -12.70 -12.53
CA SER A 177 -5.54 -12.03 -11.40
C SER A 177 -4.85 -10.70 -11.02
N LEU A 178 -3.52 -10.68 -10.93
CA LEU A 178 -2.76 -9.56 -10.36
C LEU A 178 -2.02 -8.71 -11.40
N GLY A 179 -1.94 -9.18 -12.64
CA GLY A 179 -1.03 -8.68 -13.66
C GLY A 179 0.38 -9.26 -13.52
N LEU A 180 1.08 -9.36 -14.65
CA LEU A 180 2.41 -9.99 -14.73
C LEU A 180 3.43 -9.37 -13.78
N THR A 181 3.47 -8.04 -13.68
CA THR A 181 4.40 -7.32 -12.80
C THR A 181 4.19 -7.65 -11.32
N SER A 182 2.94 -7.55 -10.84
CA SER A 182 2.62 -7.88 -9.44
C SER A 182 2.91 -9.36 -9.15
N ALA A 183 2.55 -10.25 -10.08
CA ALA A 183 2.83 -11.68 -9.95
C ALA A 183 4.34 -11.95 -9.82
N ALA A 184 5.18 -11.35 -10.66
CA ALA A 184 6.63 -11.49 -10.59
C ALA A 184 7.22 -10.93 -9.28
N GLN A 185 6.74 -9.78 -8.81
CA GLN A 185 7.17 -9.18 -7.53
C GLN A 185 6.81 -10.07 -6.34
N VAL A 186 5.58 -10.61 -6.30
CA VAL A 186 5.14 -11.56 -5.27
C VAL A 186 6.03 -12.80 -5.26
N LEU A 187 6.28 -13.41 -6.42
CA LEU A 187 7.16 -14.58 -6.53
C LEU A 187 8.59 -14.27 -6.09
N THR A 188 9.12 -13.11 -6.44
CA THR A 188 10.46 -12.66 -6.02
C THR A 188 10.55 -12.55 -4.50
N ILE A 189 9.56 -11.94 -3.85
CA ILE A 189 9.52 -11.81 -2.38
C ILE A 189 9.35 -13.18 -1.72
N ARG A 190 8.50 -14.04 -2.28
CA ARG A 190 8.30 -15.40 -1.78
C ARG A 190 9.58 -16.22 -1.84
N ASP A 191 10.27 -16.20 -2.99
CA ASP A 191 11.50 -16.96 -3.17
C ASP A 191 12.58 -16.43 -2.23
N HIS A 192 12.66 -15.11 -2.04
CA HIS A 192 13.48 -14.49 -1.00
C HIS A 192 13.14 -14.99 0.41
N ASN A 193 11.84 -15.08 0.74
CA ASN A 193 11.37 -15.56 2.04
C ASN A 193 11.65 -17.05 2.28
N ARG A 194 11.58 -17.87 1.23
CA ARG A 194 11.72 -19.34 1.32
C ARG A 194 13.16 -19.82 1.26
N TYR A 195 13.96 -19.21 0.39
CA TYR A 195 15.29 -19.68 0.05
C TYR A 195 16.40 -18.72 0.51
N GLY A 196 16.02 -17.61 1.18
CA GLY A 196 16.90 -16.47 1.37
C GLY A 196 17.00 -15.64 0.09
N PRO A 197 17.75 -14.52 0.07
CA PRO A 197 18.03 -13.82 -1.18
C PRO A 197 18.54 -14.81 -2.23
N PRO A 198 18.35 -14.56 -3.54
CA PRO A 198 19.04 -15.32 -4.58
C PRO A 198 20.54 -15.14 -4.37
N CYS A 199 21.08 -15.98 -3.49
CA CYS A 199 22.49 -16.08 -3.22
C CYS A 199 23.02 -16.76 -4.47
N PRO A 200 24.03 -16.19 -5.16
CA PRO A 200 24.72 -16.92 -6.20
C PRO A 200 25.58 -18.00 -5.52
N VAL A 201 24.95 -19.00 -4.91
CA VAL A 201 25.40 -20.31 -4.35
C VAL A 201 26.73 -20.35 -3.56
N SER A 202 27.44 -19.23 -3.43
CA SER A 202 28.85 -19.14 -3.05
C SER A 202 29.44 -17.71 -3.06
N GLY A 203 28.73 -16.65 -3.46
CA GLY A 203 29.32 -15.30 -3.66
C GLY A 203 29.51 -14.43 -2.40
N VAL A 204 30.36 -13.39 -2.50
CA VAL A 204 30.67 -12.41 -1.43
C VAL A 204 30.29 -10.98 -1.85
N LEU A 205 29.76 -10.18 -0.91
CA LEU A 205 29.41 -8.77 -1.09
C LEU A 205 30.49 -7.84 -0.52
N PHE A 206 30.75 -6.73 -1.23
CA PHE A 206 31.79 -5.77 -0.84
C PHE A 206 31.56 -4.38 -1.46
N CYS A 207 32.07 -3.34 -0.81
CA CYS A 207 32.10 -1.98 -1.34
C CYS A 207 33.30 -1.76 -2.27
N ILE A 208 33.20 -0.83 -3.21
CA ILE A 208 34.30 -0.56 -4.15
C ILE A 208 35.57 -0.02 -3.48
N ASP A 209 35.42 0.72 -2.38
CA ASP A 209 36.54 1.22 -1.57
C ASP A 209 37.27 0.10 -0.80
N SER A 210 36.65 -1.06 -0.64
CA SER A 210 37.25 -2.21 0.01
C SER A 210 38.15 -3.02 -0.94
N VAL A 211 38.12 -2.72 -2.24
CA VAL A 211 38.95 -3.38 -3.27
C VAL A 211 40.40 -2.93 -3.10
N LYS A 212 41.28 -3.90 -2.90
CA LYS A 212 42.72 -3.76 -2.65
C LYS A 212 43.52 -4.61 -3.63
N CYS A 213 44.80 -4.33 -3.73
CA CYS A 213 45.73 -5.15 -4.51
C CYS A 213 45.81 -6.60 -3.99
N GLY A 214 45.74 -7.57 -4.91
CA GLY A 214 45.84 -9.01 -4.64
C GLY A 214 47.17 -9.48 -4.08
N TYR A 215 48.26 -8.77 -4.39
CA TYR A 215 49.64 -9.26 -4.22
C TYR A 215 50.44 -8.53 -3.14
N CYS A 216 50.12 -7.27 -2.84
CA CYS A 216 50.86 -6.51 -1.83
C CYS A 216 50.06 -6.35 -0.52
N LYS A 217 50.79 -6.08 0.57
CA LYS A 217 50.26 -5.96 1.95
C LYS A 217 49.45 -4.68 2.21
N THR A 218 49.33 -3.78 1.24
CA THR A 218 48.66 -2.49 1.46
C THR A 218 47.16 -2.67 1.66
N ASN A 219 46.57 -1.89 2.57
CA ASN A 219 45.12 -1.79 2.74
C ASN A 219 44.54 -0.56 2.03
N LYS A 220 45.36 0.15 1.23
CA LYS A 220 44.88 1.29 0.44
C LYS A 220 43.89 0.81 -0.61
N PRO A 221 42.70 1.45 -0.70
CA PRO A 221 41.75 1.20 -1.77
C PRO A 221 42.41 1.39 -3.13
N TYR A 222 42.10 0.48 -4.04
CA TYR A 222 42.53 0.60 -5.43
C TYR A 222 41.77 1.71 -6.16
N LEU A 223 40.53 1.96 -5.74
CA LEU A 223 39.58 2.87 -6.37
C LEU A 223 38.97 3.83 -5.32
N PRO A 224 39.77 4.73 -4.72
CA PRO A 224 39.33 5.56 -3.60
C PRO A 224 38.21 6.55 -3.96
N ASP A 225 38.15 7.01 -5.21
CA ASP A 225 37.14 7.97 -5.69
C ASP A 225 35.95 7.30 -6.40
N GLY A 226 35.90 5.97 -6.39
CA GLY A 226 34.96 5.23 -7.21
C GLY A 226 35.24 5.36 -8.72
N ARG A 227 34.29 4.92 -9.55
CA ARG A 227 34.39 4.95 -11.03
C ARG A 227 33.07 4.65 -11.72
N ARG A 228 33.00 4.74 -13.05
CA ARG A 228 31.84 4.26 -13.81
C ARG A 228 31.98 2.78 -14.19
N CYS A 229 30.88 2.04 -14.13
CA CYS A 229 30.79 0.69 -14.66
C CYS A 229 31.07 0.70 -16.18
N THR A 230 31.97 -0.16 -16.66
CA THR A 230 32.30 -0.25 -18.11
C THR A 230 31.13 -0.76 -18.94
N SER A 231 30.24 -1.55 -18.34
CA SER A 231 29.11 -2.17 -19.03
C SER A 231 27.83 -1.32 -19.07
N CYS A 232 27.48 -0.64 -17.97
CA CYS A 232 26.22 0.12 -17.87
C CYS A 232 26.40 1.62 -17.59
N HIS A 233 27.64 2.08 -17.46
CA HIS A 233 28.01 3.48 -17.21
C HIS A 233 27.47 4.11 -15.91
N SER A 234 26.79 3.33 -15.05
CA SER A 234 26.41 3.74 -13.70
C SER A 234 27.63 4.16 -12.90
N HIS A 235 27.50 5.24 -12.13
CA HIS A 235 28.54 5.68 -11.22
C HIS A 235 28.60 4.76 -9.99
N LEU A 236 29.77 4.18 -9.75
CA LEU A 236 30.12 3.33 -8.63
C LEU A 236 31.02 4.15 -7.69
N GLY A 237 30.42 4.98 -6.84
CA GLY A 237 31.14 5.71 -5.78
C GLY A 237 31.67 4.77 -4.69
N PRO A 238 32.49 5.25 -3.74
CA PRO A 238 33.19 4.45 -2.70
C PRO A 238 32.32 3.43 -1.94
N ASP A 239 31.08 3.80 -1.62
CA ASP A 239 30.12 2.94 -0.91
C ASP A 239 29.29 2.04 -1.83
N SER A 240 29.57 2.04 -3.14
CA SER A 240 28.79 1.26 -4.10
C SER A 240 29.06 -0.22 -3.93
N MET A 241 27.97 -0.98 -3.76
CA MET A 241 27.99 -2.42 -3.55
C MET A 241 28.24 -3.18 -4.86
N LEU A 242 29.21 -4.08 -4.80
CA LEU A 242 29.53 -5.07 -5.81
C LEU A 242 29.41 -6.47 -5.20
N TYR A 243 29.30 -7.49 -6.05
CA TYR A 243 29.32 -8.87 -5.61
C TYR A 243 30.29 -9.71 -6.43
N ALA A 244 30.88 -10.71 -5.79
CA ALA A 244 31.69 -11.74 -6.42
C ALA A 244 30.83 -12.98 -6.65
N THR A 245 31.02 -13.67 -7.77
CA THR A 245 30.30 -14.93 -8.03
C THR A 245 30.85 -16.13 -7.24
N VAL A 246 31.98 -15.95 -6.56
CA VAL A 246 32.68 -16.98 -5.77
C VAL A 246 32.99 -16.44 -4.36
N ALA A 247 33.25 -17.35 -3.43
CA ALA A 247 33.50 -16.99 -2.02
C ALA A 247 34.87 -16.33 -1.82
N GLY A 248 35.78 -16.61 -2.75
CA GLY A 248 37.18 -16.23 -2.65
C GLY A 248 37.95 -17.04 -1.63
N GLU A 249 39.28 -17.05 -1.80
CA GLU A 249 40.19 -17.70 -0.87
C GLU A 249 40.47 -16.81 0.34
N GLU A 250 40.64 -17.42 1.51
CA GLU A 250 41.11 -16.69 2.69
C GLU A 250 42.50 -16.13 2.46
N THR A 251 42.70 -14.91 2.93
CA THR A 251 44.01 -14.28 2.86
C THR A 251 44.71 -14.32 4.20
N TRP A 252 46.01 -14.57 4.17
CA TRP A 252 46.86 -14.48 5.37
C TRP A 252 47.06 -13.04 5.86
N TYR A 253 46.63 -12.03 5.07
CA TYR A 253 46.78 -10.62 5.42
C TYR A 253 45.69 -10.13 6.38
N SER A 254 44.46 -10.60 6.21
CA SER A 254 43.30 -10.24 7.03
C SER A 254 42.27 -11.36 6.95
N PRO A 255 41.72 -11.82 8.10
CA PRO A 255 40.70 -12.86 8.13
C PRO A 255 39.38 -12.42 7.48
N ASN A 256 39.16 -11.10 7.34
CA ASN A 256 37.98 -10.53 6.70
C ASN A 256 38.19 -10.24 5.22
N ASP A 257 39.42 -10.39 4.71
CA ASP A 257 39.72 -10.18 3.31
C ASP A 257 39.59 -11.51 2.55
N ARG A 258 38.90 -11.46 1.41
CA ARG A 258 38.80 -12.56 0.45
C ARG A 258 39.62 -12.23 -0.80
N LYS A 259 40.33 -13.21 -1.32
CA LYS A 259 41.03 -13.12 -2.60
C LYS A 259 40.15 -13.70 -3.70
N ILE A 260 39.83 -12.90 -4.70
CA ILE A 260 38.98 -13.32 -5.82
C ILE A 260 39.58 -12.90 -7.16
N LEU A 261 39.12 -13.51 -8.24
CA LEU A 261 39.46 -13.07 -9.58
C LEU A 261 38.64 -11.85 -9.99
N TYR A 262 39.29 -11.00 -10.77
CA TYR A 262 38.68 -9.83 -11.37
C TYR A 262 37.45 -10.16 -12.21
N THR A 263 37.53 -11.28 -12.94
CA THR A 263 36.47 -11.82 -13.79
C THR A 263 35.22 -12.21 -13.01
N ASP A 264 35.31 -12.41 -11.70
CA ASP A 264 34.20 -12.84 -10.85
C ASP A 264 33.41 -11.66 -10.27
N VAL A 265 33.91 -10.44 -10.40
CA VAL A 265 33.23 -9.24 -9.91
C VAL A 265 32.04 -8.88 -10.81
N ARG A 266 30.94 -8.48 -10.19
CA ARG A 266 29.70 -8.10 -10.85
C ARG A 266 29.17 -6.78 -10.29
N CYS A 267 28.67 -5.94 -11.20
CA CYS A 267 28.00 -4.70 -10.88
C CYS A 267 26.64 -4.99 -10.23
N GLY A 268 26.32 -4.32 -9.12
CA GLY A 268 25.02 -4.45 -8.47
C GLY A 268 23.83 -3.99 -9.33
N SER A 269 24.04 -3.13 -10.32
CA SER A 269 22.96 -2.61 -11.18
C SER A 269 22.72 -3.44 -12.44
N CYS A 270 23.79 -3.85 -13.14
CA CYS A 270 23.66 -4.50 -14.45
C CYS A 270 24.11 -5.96 -14.48
N HIS A 271 24.62 -6.48 -13.36
CA HIS A 271 25.11 -7.85 -13.22
C HIS A 271 26.19 -8.25 -14.24
N LYS A 272 26.83 -7.28 -14.90
CA LYS A 272 28.00 -7.50 -15.74
C LYS A 272 29.26 -7.11 -14.99
N ASN A 273 30.41 -7.58 -15.45
CA ASN A 273 31.69 -7.25 -14.88
C ASN A 273 31.93 -5.72 -15.06
N PRO A 274 32.04 -4.92 -13.98
CA PRO A 274 32.08 -3.44 -14.07
C PRO A 274 33.39 -2.86 -14.64
N PHE A 275 34.22 -3.74 -15.16
CA PHE A 275 35.62 -3.79 -14.87
C PHE A 275 36.37 -4.33 -16.13
N THR A 276 35.64 -4.88 -17.11
CA THR A 276 36.16 -5.30 -18.41
C THR A 276 37.05 -4.25 -19.09
N ASP A 277 38.14 -4.69 -19.72
CA ASP A 277 39.07 -3.88 -20.52
C ASP A 277 39.87 -2.82 -19.74
N LEU A 278 40.04 -3.01 -18.44
CA LEU A 278 40.85 -2.14 -17.61
C LEU A 278 42.20 -2.76 -17.31
N THR A 279 43.24 -1.95 -17.51
CA THR A 279 44.59 -2.24 -17.00
C THR A 279 44.74 -1.56 -15.66
N PHE A 280 45.01 -2.33 -14.61
CA PHE A 280 45.24 -1.77 -13.28
C PHE A 280 46.71 -1.92 -12.92
N GLN A 281 47.36 -0.80 -12.63
CA GLN A 281 48.71 -0.80 -12.06
C GLN A 281 48.67 -0.40 -10.59
N CYS A 282 49.16 -1.28 -9.72
CA CYS A 282 49.11 -1.01 -8.28
C CYS A 282 50.12 0.10 -7.97
N PRO A 283 49.71 1.25 -7.40
CA PRO A 283 50.62 2.36 -7.14
C PRO A 283 51.67 2.05 -6.07
N ASN A 284 51.51 0.94 -5.32
CA ASN A 284 52.40 0.58 -4.21
C ASN A 284 53.43 -0.49 -4.57
N CYS A 285 53.04 -1.52 -5.33
CA CYS A 285 53.96 -2.59 -5.75
C CYS A 285 54.30 -2.54 -7.24
N HIS A 286 53.75 -1.57 -7.98
CA HIS A 286 53.89 -1.38 -9.43
C HIS A 286 53.49 -2.58 -10.29
N ASP A 287 52.89 -3.59 -9.67
CA ASP A 287 52.36 -4.77 -10.34
C ASP A 287 51.28 -4.34 -11.32
N VAL A 288 51.46 -4.73 -12.58
CA VAL A 288 50.57 -4.39 -13.69
C VAL A 288 49.68 -5.59 -13.95
N SER A 289 48.38 -5.36 -13.83
CA SER A 289 47.38 -6.29 -14.33
C SER A 289 46.85 -5.75 -15.65
N GLU A 290 47.27 -6.35 -16.76
CA GLU A 290 46.58 -6.21 -18.04
C GLU A 290 45.30 -7.03 -17.94
N GLY A 291 44.15 -6.54 -18.44
CA GLY A 291 42.84 -7.20 -18.26
C GLY A 291 42.73 -8.61 -18.89
N GLY A 292 43.38 -9.59 -18.28
CA GLY A 292 43.47 -11.00 -18.66
C GLY A 292 43.17 -11.95 -17.50
N VAL A 293 43.04 -13.23 -17.82
CA VAL A 293 42.15 -14.22 -17.18
C VAL A 293 42.50 -14.63 -15.73
N ASP A 294 43.65 -14.22 -15.17
CA ASP A 294 44.16 -14.75 -13.90
C ASP A 294 44.50 -13.69 -12.82
N HIS A 295 44.02 -12.45 -12.97
CA HIS A 295 44.33 -11.40 -11.99
C HIS A 295 43.44 -11.43 -10.76
N THR A 296 44.10 -11.44 -9.60
CA THR A 296 43.45 -11.52 -8.29
C THR A 296 43.44 -10.16 -7.57
N MET A 297 42.35 -9.89 -6.87
CA MET A 297 42.21 -8.74 -5.96
C MET A 297 41.88 -9.23 -4.56
N ARG A 298 42.17 -8.40 -3.55
CA ARG A 298 41.65 -8.59 -2.20
C ARG A 298 40.51 -7.64 -1.96
N MET A 299 39.51 -8.09 -1.23
CA MET A 299 38.40 -7.25 -0.80
C MET A 299 38.00 -7.61 0.60
N THR A 300 37.60 -6.61 1.38
CA THR A 300 37.02 -6.88 2.69
C THR A 300 35.56 -7.24 2.48
N SER A 301 35.20 -8.47 2.86
CA SER A 301 33.82 -8.93 2.85
C SER A 301 33.00 -8.09 3.83
N VAL A 302 31.75 -7.81 3.47
CA VAL A 302 30.79 -7.13 4.35
C VAL A 302 30.13 -8.12 5.33
N ASP A 303 30.62 -9.36 5.41
CA ASP A 303 30.17 -10.40 6.36
C ASP A 303 30.19 -9.87 7.80
N GLY A 304 29.01 -9.45 8.28
CA GLY A 304 28.80 -8.82 9.58
C GLY A 304 27.78 -7.66 9.57
N LYS A 305 27.47 -7.08 8.41
CA LYS A 305 26.35 -6.13 8.25
C LYS A 305 25.51 -6.50 7.03
N GLN A 306 24.50 -7.33 7.25
CA GLN A 306 23.47 -7.60 6.25
C GLN A 306 22.76 -6.29 5.90
N PHE A 307 23.06 -5.69 4.74
CA PHE A 307 22.07 -4.93 4.00
C PHE A 307 21.35 -5.89 3.05
N GLN A 308 20.72 -6.91 3.63
CA GLN A 308 19.77 -7.74 2.90
C GLN A 308 18.41 -7.06 3.01
N PRO A 309 17.72 -6.78 1.90
CA PRO A 309 16.39 -6.23 1.99
C PRO A 309 15.51 -7.28 2.66
N THR A 310 15.07 -6.99 3.89
CA THR A 310 14.05 -7.79 4.57
C THR A 310 12.81 -7.92 3.71
N VAL A 311 12.03 -9.00 3.86
CA VAL A 311 10.71 -9.15 3.23
C VAL A 311 9.88 -7.88 3.37
N LYS A 312 9.89 -7.27 4.55
CA LYS A 312 9.22 -5.99 4.81
C LYS A 312 9.72 -4.87 3.89
N SER A 313 11.04 -4.67 3.79
CA SER A 313 11.60 -3.64 2.91
C SER A 313 11.33 -3.91 1.43
N MET A 314 11.26 -5.18 1.00
CA MET A 314 10.88 -5.51 -0.38
C MET A 314 9.41 -5.19 -0.64
N ILE A 315 8.53 -5.52 0.30
CA ILE A 315 7.10 -5.15 0.23
C ILE A 315 6.97 -3.63 0.16
N ASP A 316 7.70 -2.89 0.99
CA ASP A 316 7.68 -1.42 0.98
C ASP A 316 8.18 -0.84 -0.34
N VAL A 317 9.20 -1.45 -0.97
CA VAL A 317 9.72 -1.03 -2.28
C VAL A 317 8.73 -1.29 -3.41
N TYR A 318 8.09 -2.46 -3.44
CA TYR A 318 7.23 -2.85 -4.57
C TYR A 318 5.78 -2.41 -4.43
N PHE A 319 5.27 -2.34 -3.19
CA PHE A 319 3.85 -2.11 -2.89
C PHE A 319 3.64 -0.98 -1.87
N GLY A 320 4.69 -0.31 -1.38
CA GLY A 320 4.56 0.70 -0.33
C GLY A 320 3.74 1.93 -0.74
N GLU A 321 3.84 2.38 -1.98
CA GLU A 321 3.02 3.49 -2.49
C GLU A 321 1.55 3.10 -2.58
N GLU A 322 1.27 1.92 -3.14
CA GLU A 322 -0.08 1.33 -3.23
C GLU A 322 -0.73 1.20 -1.83
N MET A 323 0.02 0.68 -0.84
CA MET A 323 -0.49 0.52 0.51
C MET A 323 -0.74 1.85 1.23
N LYS A 324 0.05 2.89 0.95
CA LYS A 324 -0.18 4.23 1.53
C LYS A 324 -1.52 4.81 1.09
N GLU A 325 -1.92 4.58 -0.16
CA GLU A 325 -3.24 5.03 -0.63
C GLU A 325 -4.39 4.40 0.16
N TYR A 326 -4.22 3.15 0.61
CA TYR A 326 -5.27 2.45 1.35
C TYR A 326 -5.39 3.00 2.78
N GLN A 327 -4.27 3.35 3.40
CA GLN A 327 -4.24 3.93 4.75
C GLN A 327 -4.91 5.30 4.83
N LEU A 328 -4.95 6.06 3.74
CA LEU A 328 -5.65 7.35 3.69
C LEU A 328 -7.19 7.19 3.79
N LEU A 329 -7.69 5.97 3.61
CA LEU A 329 -9.12 5.63 3.61
C LEU A 329 -9.51 4.74 4.79
N GLU A 330 -8.57 4.49 5.72
CA GLU A 330 -8.75 3.75 6.98
C GLU A 330 -8.62 4.67 8.21
#